data_AF-A0A813LNJ2-F1
#
_entry.id   AF-A0A813LNJ2-F1
#
_cell.length_a   1.000
_cell.length_b   1.000
_cell.length_c   1.000
_cell.angle_alpha   90.00
_cell.angle_beta   90.00
_cell.angle_gamma   90.00
#
_symmetry.space_group_name_H-M   'P 1'
#
loop_
_entity.id
_entity.type
_entity.pdbx_description
1 polymer ?
#
loop_
_entity_poly.entity_id
_entity_poly.type
_entity_poly.pdbx_seq_one_letter_code
_entity_poly.pdbx_strand_id
1 'polypeptide(L)'
;VLSHLGFSVACYASTALSAVNLIAALAFLTESRVPLARGAAVALNPNGAMQTGGEENSGRPLISHSAPSIPWSAGLLYGAGFLFMLGFAAFESVTGYFLMDVYFHGNATKSGQFYGMIFVIAGFTMFLVAVFVYKPLLKVAGERGIVCIGLFFRTAGFLGMAHSPTPLLFGIYTSIQVGGSNLIMPTTSAMLTTLCSKEIYGRALGYQQAFQ
;
A
#
# COMPACT_ATOMS: atom_id res chain seq x y z
N VAL A 1 30.37 -13.45 4.17
CA VAL A 1 30.70 -12.04 3.80
C VAL A 1 29.83 -11.54 2.66
N LEU A 2 29.76 -12.23 1.52
CA LEU A 2 28.92 -11.82 0.38
C LEU A 2 27.42 -11.71 0.75
N SER A 3 26.89 -12.67 1.51
CA SER A 3 25.49 -12.68 1.96
C SER A 3 25.14 -11.52 2.89
N HIS A 4 26.04 -11.16 3.80
CA HIS A 4 25.86 -10.04 4.72
C HIS A 4 25.83 -8.70 3.97
N LEU A 5 26.72 -8.51 2.98
CA LEU A 5 26.76 -7.30 2.17
C LEU A 5 25.53 -7.20 1.27
N GLY A 6 25.18 -8.29 0.57
CA GLY A 6 24.02 -8.32 -0.34
C GLY A 6 22.71 -8.03 0.39
N PHE A 7 22.51 -8.61 1.57
CA PHE A 7 21.31 -8.34 2.37
C PHE A 7 21.25 -6.90 2.89
N SER A 8 22.38 -6.36 3.38
CA SER A 8 22.43 -4.98 3.85
C SER A 8 22.11 -4.01 2.71
N VAL A 9 22.70 -4.23 1.52
CA VAL A 9 22.42 -3.44 0.32
C VAL A 9 20.95 -3.53 -0.07
N ALA A 10 20.35 -4.73 -0.06
CA ALA A 10 18.93 -4.90 -0.33
C ALA A 10 18.07 -4.12 0.68
N CYS A 11 18.34 -4.24 1.98
CA CYS A 11 17.60 -3.50 3.01
C CYS A 11 17.74 -1.98 2.86
N TYR A 12 18.95 -1.48 2.57
CA TYR A 12 19.16 -0.05 2.34
C TYR A 12 18.47 0.43 1.06
N ALA A 13 18.48 -0.37 -0.01
CA ALA A 13 17.74 -0.06 -1.23
C ALA A 13 16.23 -0.01 -0.96
N SER A 14 15.67 -1.01 -0.27
CA SER A 14 14.26 -1.04 0.13
C SER A 14 13.88 0.11 1.06
N THR A 15 14.79 0.50 1.96
CA THR A 15 14.66 1.67 2.84
C THR A 15 14.64 2.96 2.03
N ALA A 16 15.57 3.13 1.10
CA ALA A 16 15.65 4.31 0.22
C ALA A 16 14.40 4.43 -0.66
N LEU A 17 13.95 3.33 -1.27
CA LEU A 17 12.71 3.30 -2.06
C LEU A 17 11.48 3.64 -1.19
N SER A 18 11.41 3.14 0.03
CA SER A 18 10.33 3.46 0.97
C SER A 18 10.38 4.92 1.41
N ALA A 19 11.57 5.49 1.63
CA ALA A 19 11.76 6.89 1.98
C ALA A 19 11.41 7.83 0.81
N VAL A 20 11.80 7.48 -0.43
CA VAL A 20 11.39 8.21 -1.64
C VAL A 20 9.88 8.19 -1.79
N ASN A 21 9.24 7.03 -1.57
CA ASN A 21 7.79 6.92 -1.55
C ASN A 21 7.14 7.77 -0.45
N LEU A 22 7.75 7.87 0.73
CA LEU A 22 7.30 8.75 1.81
C LEU A 22 7.38 10.22 1.42
N ILE A 23 8.50 10.65 0.84
CA ILE A 23 8.69 12.04 0.39
C ILE A 23 7.69 12.36 -0.73
N ALA A 24 7.51 11.46 -1.70
CA ALA A 24 6.54 11.62 -2.76
C ALA A 24 5.10 11.67 -2.21
N ALA A 25 4.75 10.81 -1.26
CA ALA A 25 3.46 10.85 -0.59
C ALA A 25 3.24 12.20 0.11
N LEU A 26 4.23 12.70 0.85
CA LEU A 26 4.14 14.00 1.52
C LEU A 26 4.01 15.18 0.53
N ALA A 27 4.69 15.11 -0.61
CA ALA A 27 4.68 16.18 -1.62
C ALA A 27 3.41 16.21 -2.48
N PHE A 28 2.92 15.04 -2.91
CA PHE A 28 1.81 14.94 -3.88
C PHE A 28 0.45 14.73 -3.25
N LEU A 29 0.40 14.25 -2.01
CA LEU A 29 -0.82 14.31 -1.23
C LEU A 29 -0.95 15.75 -0.71
N THR A 30 -1.31 16.72 -1.55
CA THR A 30 -1.75 18.08 -1.15
C THR A 30 -3.22 18.06 -0.81
N GLU A 31 -3.62 18.55 0.38
CA GLU A 31 -4.94 18.30 1.03
C GLU A 31 -6.08 18.21 0.02
N SER A 32 -6.54 16.98 -0.22
CA SER A 32 -7.90 16.77 -0.71
C SER A 32 -8.79 17.22 0.45
N ARG A 33 -8.98 18.54 0.56
CA ARG A 33 -10.06 19.14 1.34
C ARG A 33 -11.36 18.83 0.60
N VAL A 34 -11.65 17.56 0.35
CA VAL A 34 -12.95 17.14 -0.13
C VAL A 34 -13.79 16.96 1.15
N PRO A 35 -14.77 17.84 1.35
CA PRO A 35 -15.31 18.10 2.66
C PRO A 35 -16.18 16.93 3.11
N LEU A 36 -16.14 16.67 4.41
CA LEU A 36 -17.11 15.89 5.19
C LEU A 36 -18.60 16.28 4.91
N ALA A 37 -18.85 17.30 4.09
CA ALA A 37 -20.14 17.83 3.69
C ALA A 37 -20.97 16.94 2.75
N ARG A 38 -20.37 15.97 2.02
CA ARG A 38 -21.18 15.06 1.16
C ARG A 38 -22.03 14.06 1.94
N GLY A 39 -21.67 13.75 3.19
CA GLY A 39 -22.51 12.93 4.07
C GLY A 39 -23.74 13.67 4.61
N ALA A 40 -23.66 15.00 4.74
CA ALA A 40 -24.77 15.83 5.22
C ALA A 40 -25.78 16.19 4.11
N ALA A 41 -25.34 16.26 2.84
CA ALA A 41 -26.20 16.70 1.73
C ALA A 41 -27.10 15.59 1.13
N VAL A 42 -26.78 14.30 1.34
CA VAL A 42 -27.58 13.17 0.81
C VAL A 42 -28.78 12.82 1.72
N ALA A 43 -28.81 13.31 2.96
CA ALA A 43 -29.88 13.03 3.92
C ALA A 43 -31.12 13.94 3.79
N LEU A 44 -31.19 14.85 2.80
CA LEU A 44 -32.26 15.86 2.69
C LEU A 44 -32.94 15.93 1.31
N ASN A 45 -33.09 14.81 0.59
CA ASN A 45 -34.05 14.77 -0.52
C ASN A 45 -35.15 13.72 -0.30
N PRO A 46 -36.17 14.03 0.53
CA PRO A 46 -37.34 13.17 0.74
C PRO A 46 -38.34 13.16 -0.44
N ASN A 47 -38.09 13.87 -1.56
CA ASN A 47 -39.08 14.07 -2.63
C ASN A 47 -38.66 13.51 -4.01
N GLY A 48 -38.00 12.35 -4.06
CA GLY A 48 -37.72 11.62 -5.30
C GLY A 48 -38.98 11.02 -5.93
N ALA A 49 -39.84 11.88 -6.47
CA ALA A 49 -41.07 11.52 -7.16
C ALA A 49 -40.76 10.80 -8.49
N MET A 50 -41.51 9.72 -8.68
CA MET A 50 -41.67 8.89 -9.86
C MET A 50 -41.88 9.76 -11.12
N GLN A 51 -40.86 9.87 -11.98
CA GLN A 51 -41.02 10.36 -13.34
C GLN A 51 -41.00 9.19 -14.32
N THR A 52 -42.21 8.75 -14.66
CA THR A 52 -42.53 7.93 -15.82
C THR A 52 -42.80 8.84 -17.02
N GLY A 53 -42.14 8.58 -18.15
CA GLY A 53 -42.67 8.90 -19.47
C GLY A 53 -41.80 9.79 -20.37
N GLY A 54 -41.62 9.34 -21.61
CA GLY A 54 -41.23 10.19 -22.73
C GLY A 54 -40.11 9.62 -23.61
N GLU A 55 -40.40 8.54 -24.35
CA GLU A 55 -39.64 8.20 -25.54
C GLU A 55 -39.87 9.28 -26.61
N GLU A 56 -38.83 10.00 -27.02
CA GLU A 56 -38.79 10.51 -28.39
C GLU A 56 -37.36 10.55 -28.95
N ASN A 57 -37.26 9.88 -30.08
CA ASN A 57 -36.07 9.44 -30.78
C ASN A 57 -35.59 10.55 -31.73
N SER A 58 -34.33 10.99 -31.63
CA SER A 58 -33.75 11.84 -32.67
C SER A 58 -32.23 11.69 -32.73
N GLY A 59 -31.80 10.71 -33.53
CA GLY A 59 -30.75 10.77 -34.56
C GLY A 59 -29.54 11.71 -34.40
N ARG A 60 -29.07 11.99 -33.19
CA ARG A 60 -27.83 12.75 -32.99
C ARG A 60 -26.64 11.85 -33.30
N PRO A 61 -25.68 12.31 -34.13
CA PRO A 61 -24.47 11.56 -34.40
C PRO A 61 -23.77 11.29 -33.07
N LEU A 62 -23.45 10.02 -32.82
CA LEU A 62 -22.68 9.56 -31.68
C LEU A 62 -21.33 10.30 -31.72
N ILE A 63 -21.26 11.42 -31.00
CA ILE A 63 -20.00 12.07 -30.69
C ILE A 63 -19.20 11.00 -29.97
N SER A 64 -18.17 10.49 -30.65
CA SER A 64 -17.17 9.59 -30.11
C SER A 64 -16.54 10.29 -28.91
N HIS A 65 -17.15 10.12 -27.74
CA HIS A 65 -16.60 10.58 -26.49
C HIS A 65 -15.32 9.76 -26.29
N SER A 66 -14.18 10.39 -26.58
CA SER A 66 -12.87 9.82 -26.33
C SER A 66 -12.87 9.24 -24.92
N ALA A 67 -12.49 7.96 -24.81
CA ALA A 67 -12.57 7.25 -23.54
C ALA A 67 -11.89 8.08 -22.44
N PRO A 68 -12.56 8.32 -21.29
CA PRO A 68 -12.02 9.17 -20.24
C PRO A 68 -10.60 8.74 -19.87
N SER A 69 -9.65 9.69 -19.85
CA SER A 69 -8.25 9.41 -19.56
C SER A 69 -8.03 9.19 -18.06
N ILE A 70 -7.02 8.39 -17.72
CA ILE A 70 -6.64 8.17 -16.31
C ILE A 70 -5.91 9.44 -15.82
N PRO A 71 -6.31 10.01 -14.67
CA PRO A 71 -5.65 11.21 -14.16
C PRO A 71 -4.18 10.93 -13.82
N TRP A 72 -3.31 11.90 -14.08
CA TRP A 72 -1.87 11.77 -13.83
C TRP A 72 -1.54 11.42 -12.37
N SER A 73 -2.33 11.91 -11.42
CA SER A 73 -2.20 11.59 -9.99
C SER A 73 -2.35 10.09 -9.69
N ALA A 74 -3.23 9.38 -10.41
CA ALA A 74 -3.33 7.93 -10.31
C ALA A 74 -2.09 7.24 -10.89
N GLY A 75 -1.52 7.79 -11.97
CA GLY A 75 -0.24 7.33 -12.52
C GLY A 75 0.91 7.41 -11.51
N LEU A 76 1.00 8.52 -10.76
CA LEU A 76 1.98 8.66 -9.66
C LEU A 76 1.74 7.64 -8.55
N LEU A 77 0.48 7.37 -8.20
CA LEU A 77 0.13 6.35 -7.21
C LEU A 77 0.57 4.94 -7.66
N TYR A 78 0.43 4.61 -8.95
CA TYR A 78 0.92 3.34 -9.49
C TYR A 78 2.44 3.26 -9.45
N GLY A 79 3.14 4.33 -9.83
CA GLY A 79 4.60 4.40 -9.74
C GLY A 79 5.10 4.21 -8.31
N ALA A 80 4.44 4.83 -7.33
CA ALA A 80 4.76 4.63 -5.92
C ALA A 80 4.49 3.18 -5.46
N GLY A 81 3.36 2.60 -5.88
CA GLY A 81 3.03 1.19 -5.64
C GLY A 81 4.06 0.22 -6.22
N PHE A 82 4.56 0.51 -7.42
CA PHE A 82 5.61 -0.26 -8.06
C PHE A 82 6.93 -0.20 -7.29
N LEU A 83 7.41 1.00 -6.94
CA LEU A 83 8.63 1.15 -6.15
C LEU A 83 8.51 0.48 -4.77
N PHE A 84 7.30 0.52 -4.20
CA PHE A 84 6.99 -0.16 -2.96
C PHE A 84 7.15 -1.69 -3.09
N MET A 85 6.57 -2.30 -4.13
CA MET A 85 6.65 -3.74 -4.36
C MET A 85 8.04 -4.18 -4.80
N LEU A 86 8.71 -3.41 -5.64
CA LEU A 86 10.10 -3.64 -6.05
C LEU A 86 11.03 -3.72 -4.84
N GLY A 87 10.92 -2.78 -3.91
CA GLY A 87 11.72 -2.79 -2.68
C GLY A 87 11.42 -4.01 -1.80
N PHE A 88 10.17 -4.46 -1.74
CA PHE A 88 9.82 -5.66 -1.00
C PHE A 88 10.37 -6.93 -1.65
N ALA A 89 10.17 -7.09 -2.96
CA ALA A 89 10.63 -8.25 -3.73
C ALA A 89 12.17 -8.39 -3.70
N ALA A 90 12.88 -7.27 -3.82
CA ALA A 90 14.34 -7.24 -3.68
C ALA A 90 14.79 -7.76 -2.31
N PHE A 91 14.18 -7.28 -1.22
CA PHE A 91 14.44 -7.77 0.13
C PHE A 91 14.10 -9.27 0.26
N GLU A 92 12.93 -9.69 -0.19
CA GLU A 92 12.45 -11.07 -0.03
C GLU A 92 13.37 -12.07 -0.72
N SER A 93 13.82 -11.76 -1.95
CA SER A 93 14.68 -12.62 -2.76
C SER A 93 16.01 -13.00 -2.11
N VAL A 94 16.54 -12.15 -1.21
CA VAL A 94 17.82 -12.38 -0.52
C VAL A 94 17.66 -12.82 0.93
N THR A 95 16.47 -12.65 1.51
CA THR A 95 16.24 -12.87 2.95
C THR A 95 16.48 -14.32 3.36
N GLY A 96 16.03 -15.30 2.57
CA GLY A 96 16.23 -16.71 2.90
C GLY A 96 17.70 -17.11 3.03
N TYR A 97 18.55 -16.63 2.12
CA TYR A 97 20.00 -16.84 2.16
C TYR A 97 20.64 -16.12 3.34
N PHE A 98 20.23 -14.88 3.62
CA PHE A 98 20.72 -14.13 4.77
C PHE A 98 20.43 -14.85 6.09
N LEU A 99 19.18 -15.28 6.32
CA LEU A 99 18.80 -15.98 7.55
C LEU A 99 19.62 -17.26 7.73
N MET A 100 19.82 -18.02 6.64
CA MET A 100 20.59 -19.26 6.67
C MET A 100 22.04 -19.02 7.07
N ASP A 101 22.70 -18.05 6.45
CA ASP A 101 24.12 -17.77 6.68
C ASP A 101 24.36 -17.11 8.04
N VAL A 102 23.52 -16.14 8.42
CA VAL A 102 23.79 -15.26 9.57
C VAL A 102 23.27 -15.84 10.88
N TYR A 103 22.06 -16.42 10.91
CA TYR A 103 21.48 -16.91 12.16
C TYR A 103 21.58 -18.42 12.35
N PHE A 104 21.70 -19.18 11.26
CA PHE A 104 21.62 -20.64 11.31
C PHE A 104 22.86 -21.37 10.80
N HIS A 105 23.98 -20.66 10.58
CA HIS A 105 25.28 -21.23 10.23
C HIS A 105 25.22 -22.21 9.04
N GLY A 106 24.45 -21.87 8.00
CA GLY A 106 24.29 -22.73 6.81
C GLY A 106 23.21 -23.81 6.93
N ASN A 107 22.50 -23.92 8.07
CA ASN A 107 21.43 -24.90 8.23
C ASN A 107 20.13 -24.44 7.53
N ALA A 108 19.94 -24.88 6.29
CA ALA A 108 18.78 -24.54 5.47
C ALA A 108 17.44 -24.92 6.10
N THR A 109 17.36 -26.08 6.78
CA THR A 109 16.10 -26.55 7.38
C THR A 109 15.64 -25.64 8.52
N LYS A 110 16.55 -25.30 9.45
CA LYS A 110 16.21 -24.39 10.57
C LYS A 110 15.89 -22.98 10.08
N SER A 111 16.64 -22.50 9.08
CA SER A 111 16.36 -21.22 8.42
C SER A 111 14.98 -21.20 7.78
N GLY A 112 14.63 -22.24 7.03
CA GLY A 112 13.31 -22.37 6.39
C GLY A 112 12.17 -22.44 7.41
N GLN A 113 12.35 -23.17 8.51
CA GLN A 113 11.38 -23.21 9.61
C GLN A 113 11.18 -21.82 10.24
N PHE A 114 12.28 -21.10 10.50
CA PHE A 114 12.21 -19.75 11.04
C PHE A 114 11.57 -18.77 10.06
N TYR A 115 11.89 -18.85 8.77
CA TYR A 115 11.29 -18.02 7.73
C TYR A 115 9.78 -18.30 7.60
N GLY A 116 9.36 -19.56 7.69
CA GLY A 116 7.94 -19.92 7.75
C GLY A 116 7.24 -19.33 8.99
N MET A 117 7.89 -19.36 10.16
CA MET A 117 7.35 -18.73 11.37
C MET A 117 7.21 -17.21 11.23
N ILE A 118 8.13 -16.54 10.54
CA ILE A 118 8.00 -15.10 10.22
C ILE A 118 6.71 -14.83 9.45
N PHE A 119 6.35 -15.66 8.45
CA PHE A 119 5.10 -15.47 7.71
C PHE A 119 3.85 -15.69 8.57
N VAL A 120 3.88 -16.63 9.50
CA VAL A 120 2.78 -16.82 10.46
C VAL A 120 2.60 -15.57 11.33
N ILE A 121 3.71 -15.03 11.87
CA ILE A 121 3.69 -13.80 12.67
C ILE A 121 3.25 -12.60 11.83
N ALA A 122 3.69 -12.51 10.56
CA ALA A 122 3.28 -11.48 9.63
C ALA A 122 1.76 -11.53 9.38
N GLY A 123 1.20 -12.71 9.09
CA GLY A 123 -0.24 -12.89 8.91
C GLY A 123 -1.05 -12.50 10.15
N PHE A 124 -0.57 -12.89 11.33
CA PHE A 124 -1.19 -12.50 12.60
C PHE A 124 -1.12 -10.97 12.83
N THR A 125 0.02 -10.36 12.54
CA THR A 125 0.20 -8.90 12.62
C THR A 125 -0.73 -8.18 11.65
N MET A 126 -0.86 -8.66 10.42
CA MET A 126 -1.79 -8.12 9.44
C MET A 126 -3.23 -8.17 9.97
N PHE A 127 -3.65 -9.29 10.54
CA PHE A 127 -4.97 -9.43 11.15
C PHE A 127 -5.19 -8.42 12.28
N LEU A 128 -4.24 -8.28 13.21
CA LEU A 128 -4.35 -7.33 14.32
C LEU A 128 -4.43 -5.88 13.83
N VAL A 129 -3.60 -5.50 12.86
CA VAL A 129 -3.61 -4.15 12.28
C VAL A 129 -4.93 -3.87 11.59
N ALA A 130 -5.45 -4.81 10.81
CA ALA A 130 -6.71 -4.64 10.09
C ALA A 130 -7.91 -4.50 11.03
N VAL A 131 -7.99 -5.33 12.08
CA VAL A 131 -9.13 -5.34 13.01
C VAL A 131 -9.06 -4.19 14.00
N PHE A 132 -7.92 -3.97 14.64
CA PHE A 132 -7.82 -3.10 15.81
C PHE A 132 -7.21 -1.74 15.49
N VAL A 133 -6.32 -1.62 14.51
CA VAL A 133 -5.52 -0.39 14.30
C VAL A 133 -6.08 0.46 13.17
N TYR A 134 -6.47 -0.14 12.05
CA TYR A 134 -6.80 0.58 10.82
C TYR A 134 -7.96 1.56 10.99
N LYS A 135 -9.12 1.11 11.52
CA LYS A 135 -10.31 1.97 11.68
C LYS A 135 -10.08 3.12 12.66
N PRO A 136 -9.54 2.91 13.88
CA PRO A 136 -9.25 4.03 14.78
C PRO A 136 -8.24 5.01 14.19
N LEU A 137 -7.18 4.51 13.56
CA LEU A 137 -6.16 5.36 12.97
C LEU A 137 -6.72 6.17 11.81
N LEU A 138 -7.67 5.62 11.04
CA LEU A 138 -8.29 6.31 9.90
C LEU A 138 -9.13 7.49 10.38
N LYS A 139 -9.82 7.32 11.52
CA LYS A 139 -10.61 8.39 12.14
C LYS A 139 -9.74 9.53 12.67
N VAL A 140 -8.56 9.22 13.21
CA VAL A 140 -7.69 10.23 13.85
C VAL A 140 -6.76 10.90 12.84
N ALA A 141 -6.11 10.13 11.99
CA ALA A 141 -5.03 10.59 11.11
C ALA A 141 -5.48 10.83 9.66
N GLY A 142 -6.68 10.34 9.28
CA GLY A 142 -7.14 10.32 7.90
C GLY A 142 -6.33 9.38 7.01
N GLU A 143 -6.69 9.30 5.72
CA GLU A 143 -6.01 8.42 4.75
C GLU A 143 -4.51 8.74 4.64
N ARG A 144 -4.17 10.03 4.63
CA ARG A 144 -2.78 10.48 4.45
C ARG A 144 -1.92 10.21 5.65
N GLY A 145 -2.44 10.50 6.83
CA GLY A 145 -1.74 10.22 8.08
C GLY A 145 -1.48 8.73 8.20
N ILE A 146 -2.44 7.88 7.84
CA ILE A 146 -2.23 6.42 7.77
C ILE A 146 -1.09 6.07 6.81
N VAL A 147 -1.10 6.58 5.58
CA VAL A 147 -0.04 6.27 4.59
C VAL A 147 1.33 6.71 5.10
N CYS A 148 1.44 7.89 5.70
CA CYS A 148 2.70 8.40 6.26
C CYS A 148 3.19 7.56 7.44
N ILE A 149 2.30 7.21 8.39
CA ILE A 149 2.62 6.36 9.53
C ILE A 149 3.03 4.96 9.06
N GLY A 150 2.31 4.40 8.08
CA GLY A 150 2.63 3.11 7.48
C GLY A 150 4.00 3.11 6.80
N LEU A 151 4.31 4.17 6.03
CA LEU A 151 5.61 4.31 5.36
C LEU A 151 6.75 4.51 6.37
N PHE A 152 6.52 5.25 7.46
CA PHE A 152 7.46 5.38 8.56
C PHE A 152 7.76 4.03 9.21
N PHE A 153 6.74 3.28 9.63
CA PHE A 153 6.94 1.95 10.23
C PHE A 153 7.60 0.98 9.27
N ARG A 154 7.22 0.99 7.99
CA ARG A 154 7.87 0.18 6.97
C ARG A 154 9.36 0.49 6.84
N THR A 155 9.71 1.77 6.75
CA THR A 155 11.10 2.23 6.64
C THR A 155 11.90 1.86 7.89
N ALA A 156 11.35 2.10 9.08
CA ALA A 156 11.96 1.72 10.35
C ALA A 156 12.17 0.20 10.46
N GLY A 157 11.21 -0.59 9.99
CA GLY A 157 11.31 -2.05 9.96
C GLY A 157 12.42 -2.55 9.05
N PHE A 158 12.55 -2.03 7.82
CA PHE A 158 13.68 -2.38 6.94
C PHE A 158 15.04 -1.99 7.54
N LEU A 159 15.14 -0.79 8.11
CA LEU A 159 16.36 -0.32 8.75
C LEU A 159 16.75 -1.18 9.96
N GLY A 160 15.76 -1.56 10.77
CA GLY A 160 15.93 -2.43 11.93
C GLY A 160 16.36 -3.84 11.55
N MET A 161 15.76 -4.42 10.50
CA MET A 161 16.15 -5.75 9.99
C MET A 161 17.62 -5.78 9.56
N ALA A 162 18.10 -4.73 8.89
CA ALA A 162 19.51 -4.62 8.46
C ALA A 162 20.51 -4.66 9.63
N HIS A 163 20.10 -4.22 10.82
CA HIS A 163 20.96 -4.13 12.02
C HIS A 163 20.63 -5.19 13.09
N SER A 164 19.74 -6.14 12.79
CA SER A 164 19.25 -7.07 13.81
C SER A 164 20.28 -8.15 14.15
N PRO A 165 20.81 -8.21 15.40
CA PRO A 165 21.84 -9.18 15.77
C PRO A 165 21.28 -10.57 16.06
N THR A 166 19.97 -10.68 16.29
CA THR A 166 19.32 -11.93 16.67
C THR A 166 18.09 -12.20 15.80
N PRO A 167 17.72 -13.48 15.58
CA PRO A 167 16.53 -13.83 14.83
C PRO A 167 15.26 -13.27 15.47
N LEU A 168 15.20 -13.19 16.81
CA LEU A 168 14.04 -12.62 17.49
C LEU A 168 13.84 -11.13 17.15
N LEU A 169 14.91 -10.34 17.19
CA LEU A 169 14.84 -8.92 16.81
C LEU A 169 14.49 -8.75 15.33
N PHE A 170 15.03 -9.62 14.47
CA PHE A 170 14.64 -9.67 13.06
C PHE A 170 13.11 -9.83 12.93
N GLY A 171 12.52 -10.82 13.61
CA GLY A 171 11.08 -11.06 13.59
C GLY A 171 10.24 -9.87 14.10
N ILE A 172 10.72 -9.15 15.12
CA ILE A 172 10.07 -7.93 15.62
C ILE A 172 10.08 -6.84 14.55
N TYR A 173 11.23 -6.56 13.93
CA TYR A 173 11.33 -5.55 12.88
C TYR A 173 10.56 -5.93 11.62
N THR A 174 10.50 -7.22 11.26
CA THR A 174 9.61 -7.71 10.19
C THR A 174 8.15 -7.44 10.53
N SER A 175 7.74 -7.65 11.78
CA SER A 175 6.36 -7.38 12.20
C SER A 175 6.02 -5.89 12.09
N ILE A 176 6.95 -5.01 12.49
CA ILE A 176 6.80 -3.55 12.31
C ILE A 176 6.70 -3.19 10.81
N GLN A 177 7.55 -3.79 9.97
CA GLN A 177 7.56 -3.58 8.53
C GLN A 177 6.24 -4.01 7.88
N VAL A 178 5.73 -5.19 8.24
CA VAL A 178 4.48 -5.76 7.74
C VAL A 178 3.29 -4.95 8.22
N GLY A 179 3.27 -4.56 9.50
CA GLY A 179 2.23 -3.73 10.07
C GLY A 179 2.13 -2.38 9.36
N GLY A 180 3.26 -1.73 9.10
CA GLY A 180 3.31 -0.49 8.30
C GLY A 180 2.80 -0.68 6.88
N SER A 181 3.15 -1.80 6.24
CA SER A 181 2.70 -2.14 4.88
C SER A 181 1.19 -2.35 4.80
N ASN A 182 0.59 -2.98 5.81
CA ASN A 182 -0.85 -3.24 5.88
C ASN A 182 -1.69 -1.98 6.15
N LEU A 183 -1.07 -0.90 6.64
CA LEU A 183 -1.72 0.41 6.71
C LEU A 183 -1.81 1.08 5.32
N ILE A 184 -0.82 0.84 4.45
CA ILE A 184 -0.71 1.52 3.16
C ILE A 184 -1.66 0.92 2.12
N MET A 185 -1.63 -0.40 1.91
CA MET A 185 -2.36 -1.07 0.81
C MET A 185 -3.88 -0.81 0.77
N PRO A 186 -4.66 -0.97 1.86
CA PRO A 186 -6.08 -0.67 1.82
C PRO A 186 -6.34 0.83 1.60
N THR A 187 -5.47 1.69 2.11
CA THR A 187 -5.59 3.14 1.97
C THR A 187 -5.34 3.60 0.54
N THR A 188 -4.30 3.08 -0.13
CA THR A 188 -4.02 3.43 -1.52
C THR A 188 -5.14 3.00 -2.46
N SER A 189 -5.71 1.80 -2.24
CA SER A 189 -6.90 1.35 -2.98
C SER A 189 -8.12 2.23 -2.72
N ALA A 190 -8.35 2.66 -1.47
CA ALA A 190 -9.42 3.61 -1.14
C ALA A 190 -9.20 4.97 -1.82
N MET A 191 -7.98 5.50 -1.81
CA MET A 191 -7.64 6.76 -2.48
C MET A 191 -7.90 6.68 -3.99
N LEU A 192 -7.62 5.53 -4.62
CA LEU A 192 -7.93 5.34 -6.04
C LEU A 192 -9.43 5.50 -6.35
N THR A 193 -10.32 5.06 -5.45
CA THR A 193 -11.78 5.26 -5.62
C THR A 193 -12.19 6.73 -5.58
N THR A 194 -11.40 7.59 -4.93
CA THR A 194 -11.64 9.04 -4.88
C THR A 194 -11.07 9.79 -6.08
N LEU A 195 -10.03 9.25 -6.72
CA LEU A 195 -9.34 9.85 -7.86
C LEU A 195 -9.99 9.48 -9.20
N CYS A 196 -10.54 8.27 -9.30
CA CYS A 196 -11.09 7.74 -10.54
C CYS A 196 -12.62 7.74 -10.52
N SER A 197 -13.24 8.18 -11.62
CA SER A 197 -14.68 8.04 -11.79
C SER A 197 -15.08 6.56 -11.92
N LYS A 198 -16.35 6.24 -11.68
CA LYS A 198 -16.85 4.85 -11.66
C LYS A 198 -16.61 4.13 -13.00
N GLU A 199 -16.63 4.88 -14.10
CA GLU A 199 -16.46 4.38 -15.47
C GLU A 199 -15.02 3.93 -15.75
N ILE A 200 -14.02 4.58 -15.13
CA ILE A 200 -12.60 4.26 -15.34
C ILE A 200 -11.98 3.46 -14.18
N TYR A 201 -12.68 3.34 -13.05
CA TYR A 201 -12.16 2.69 -11.84
C TYR A 201 -11.70 1.25 -12.09
N GLY A 202 -12.46 0.45 -12.86
CA GLY A 202 -12.06 -0.92 -13.16
C GLY A 202 -10.75 -1.00 -13.95
N ARG A 203 -10.55 -0.11 -14.93
CA ARG A 203 -9.31 -0.03 -15.70
C ARG A 203 -8.15 0.47 -14.83
N ALA A 204 -8.40 1.46 -13.99
CA ALA A 204 -7.44 2.00 -13.02
C ALA A 204 -6.97 0.92 -12.04
N LEU A 205 -7.89 0.12 -11.50
CA LEU A 205 -7.57 -1.01 -10.63
C LEU A 205 -6.72 -2.07 -11.33
N GLY A 206 -7.02 -2.36 -12.61
CA GLY A 206 -6.21 -3.27 -13.43
C GLY A 206 -4.76 -2.79 -13.60
N TYR A 207 -4.56 -1.49 -13.83
CA TYR A 207 -3.20 -0.92 -13.85
C TYR A 207 -2.53 -1.02 -12.47
N GLN A 208 -3.23 -0.69 -11.39
CA GLN A 208 -2.67 -0.80 -10.03
C GLN A 208 -2.18 -2.23 -9.74
N GLN A 209 -2.95 -3.25 -10.12
CA GLN A 209 -2.57 -4.66 -9.94
C GLN A 209 -1.40 -5.08 -10.83
N ALA A 210 -1.28 -4.52 -12.04
CA ALA A 210 -0.15 -4.83 -12.93
C ALA A 210 1.19 -4.25 -12.44
N PHE A 211 1.14 -3.19 -11.63
CA PHE A 211 2.32 -2.56 -11.03
C PHE A 211 2.68 -3.12 -9.63
N GLN A 212 1.82 -3.95 -9.04
CA GLN A 212 2.06 -4.59 -7.74
C GLN A 212 2.62 -6.00 -7.90
#